data_AF-A0A7C5Q2V9-F1
#
_entry.id   AF-A0A7C5Q2V9-F1
#
_cell.length_a   1.000
_cell.length_b   1.000
_cell.length_c   1.000
_cell.angle_alpha   90.00
_cell.angle_beta   90.00
_cell.angle_gamma   90.00
#
_symmetry.space_group_name_H-M   'P 1'
#
loop_
_entity.id
_entity.type
_entity.pdbx_description
1 polymer ?
#
loop_
_entity_poly.entity_id
_entity_poly.type
_entity_poly.pdbx_seq_one_letter_code
_entity_poly.pdbx_strand_id
1 'polypeptide(L)'
;MIKIKASEITPEHLYRSRRRFMVGVGALAASMALAACGAEDAPPASTANAAASGAGTSATTTTTTATAAAATPASVGAAAPQQPVPPTAGAQADELGDALTDYEAVIGYNNYYEFTTKKEGVAKLSQNFQSSPWKVEVGGLVNKPGVYDIDDLRKKF
;
A
#
# COMPACT_ATOMS: atom_id res chain seq x y z
N MET A 1 33.87 -23.12 7.21
CA MET A 1 32.49 -23.08 7.70
C MET A 1 32.08 -21.62 7.78
N ILE A 2 31.23 -21.14 6.87
CA ILE A 2 30.80 -19.73 6.84
C ILE A 2 29.80 -19.54 7.99
N LYS A 3 30.08 -18.60 8.91
CA LYS A 3 29.16 -18.27 10.00
C LYS A 3 28.10 -17.32 9.45
N ILE A 4 26.87 -17.83 9.28
CA ILE A 4 25.70 -17.04 8.90
C ILE A 4 25.25 -16.27 10.14
N LYS A 5 25.05 -14.95 10.01
CA LYS A 5 24.57 -14.12 11.13
C LYS A 5 23.10 -14.43 11.40
N ALA A 6 22.65 -14.31 12.65
CA ALA A 6 21.26 -14.59 13.02
C ALA A 6 20.24 -13.70 12.28
N SER A 7 20.64 -12.48 11.90
CA SER A 7 19.84 -11.57 11.06
C SER A 7 19.68 -12.03 9.61
N GLU A 8 20.57 -12.89 9.11
CA GLU A 8 20.50 -13.47 7.75
C GLU A 8 19.61 -14.72 7.70
N ILE A 9 19.06 -15.14 8.84
CA ILE A 9 18.19 -16.32 8.97
C ILE A 9 16.82 -15.83 9.47
N THR A 10 15.74 -16.40 8.94
CA THR A 10 14.41 -16.16 9.52
C THR A 10 14.44 -16.55 11.00
N PRO A 11 14.11 -15.64 11.94
CA PRO A 11 14.13 -15.96 13.35
C PRO A 11 13.30 -17.21 13.65
N GLU A 12 13.80 -18.07 14.53
CA GLU A 12 13.21 -19.41 14.74
C GLU A 12 11.71 -19.35 15.07
N HIS A 13 11.29 -18.36 15.86
CA HIS A 13 9.88 -18.20 16.25
C HIS A 13 8.99 -17.86 15.05
N LEU A 14 9.46 -17.03 14.11
CA LEU A 14 8.75 -16.71 12.85
C LEU A 14 8.67 -17.94 11.95
N TYR A 15 9.77 -18.70 11.81
CA TYR A 15 9.78 -19.95 11.03
C TYR A 15 8.79 -20.99 11.60
N ARG A 16 8.81 -21.20 12.93
CA ARG A 16 7.92 -22.16 13.59
C ARG A 16 6.47 -21.72 13.54
N SER A 17 6.16 -20.43 13.72
CA SER A 17 4.79 -19.90 13.62
C SER A 17 4.22 -20.10 12.21
N ARG A 18 5.00 -19.80 11.16
CA ARG A 18 4.60 -20.06 9.76
C ARG A 18 4.35 -21.55 9.50
N ARG A 19 5.19 -22.44 10.03
CA ARG A 19 5.02 -23.90 9.87
C ARG A 19 3.80 -24.42 10.61
N ARG A 20 3.54 -23.98 11.84
CA ARG A 20 2.31 -24.33 12.57
C ARG A 20 1.06 -23.87 11.83
N PHE A 21 1.09 -22.67 11.26
CA PHE A 21 0.00 -22.16 10.42
C PHE A 21 -0.25 -23.05 9.20
N MET A 22 0.81 -23.38 8.42
CA MET A 22 0.67 -24.25 7.25
C MET A 22 0.20 -25.67 7.60
N VAL A 23 0.68 -26.25 8.70
CA VAL A 23 0.19 -27.55 9.18
C VAL A 23 -1.28 -27.48 9.60
N GLY A 24 -1.69 -26.40 10.28
CA GLY A 24 -3.08 -26.18 10.68
C GLY A 24 -4.03 -26.05 9.50
N VAL A 25 -3.65 -25.27 8.47
CA VAL A 25 -4.44 -25.13 7.22
C VAL A 25 -4.50 -26.44 6.45
N GLY A 26 -3.38 -27.17 6.32
CA GLY A 26 -3.34 -28.46 5.63
C GLY A 26 -4.20 -29.53 6.29
N ALA A 27 -4.23 -29.57 7.63
CA ALA A 27 -5.08 -30.50 8.38
C ALA A 27 -6.58 -30.18 8.21
N LEU A 28 -6.96 -28.89 8.18
CA LEU A 28 -8.34 -28.46 7.96
C LEU A 28 -8.82 -28.75 6.52
N ALA A 29 -7.96 -28.53 5.52
CA ALA A 29 -8.30 -28.83 4.13
C ALA A 29 -8.46 -30.34 3.90
N ALA A 30 -7.61 -31.17 4.52
CA ALA A 30 -7.73 -32.62 4.45
C ALA A 30 -9.00 -33.15 5.14
N SER A 31 -9.41 -32.56 6.26
CA SER A 31 -10.64 -32.97 6.95
C SER A 31 -11.90 -32.57 6.18
N MET A 32 -11.90 -31.41 5.51
CA MET A 32 -13.02 -31.01 4.63
C MET A 32 -13.08 -31.87 3.35
N ALA A 33 -11.94 -32.24 2.77
CA ALA A 33 -11.90 -33.14 1.61
C ALA A 33 -12.44 -34.55 1.95
N LEU A 34 -12.19 -35.03 3.18
CA LEU A 34 -12.73 -36.31 3.64
C LEU A 34 -14.25 -36.25 3.91
N ALA A 35 -14.76 -35.11 4.38
CA ALA A 35 -16.20 -34.89 4.56
C ALA A 35 -16.96 -34.73 3.23
N ALA A 36 -16.30 -34.26 2.17
CA ALA A 36 -16.92 -34.07 0.85
C ALA A 36 -17.15 -35.38 0.05
N CYS A 37 -16.64 -36.52 0.51
CA CYS A 37 -16.80 -37.82 -0.18
C CYS A 37 -17.71 -38.81 0.58
N GLY A 38 -18.46 -38.37 1.59
CA GLY A 38 -19.32 -39.22 2.42
C GLY A 38 -20.79 -38.82 2.42
N ALA A 39 -21.58 -39.55 1.63
CA ALA A 39 -23.02 -39.81 1.73
C ALA A 39 -24.03 -38.65 1.56
N GLU A 40 -24.87 -38.82 0.54
CA GLU A 40 -26.13 -38.12 0.23
C GLU A 40 -27.27 -38.60 1.18
N ASP A 41 -28.03 -37.68 1.81
CA ASP A 41 -29.51 -37.71 1.85
C ASP A 41 -30.14 -36.42 2.47
N ALA A 42 -31.39 -36.14 2.07
CA ALA A 42 -32.26 -34.94 1.96
C ALA A 42 -32.50 -33.88 3.12
N PRO A 43 -33.17 -32.72 2.80
CA PRO A 43 -33.40 -31.50 3.64
C PRO A 43 -34.87 -31.43 4.21
N PRO A 44 -35.55 -30.28 4.58
CA PRO A 44 -35.21 -28.84 4.72
C PRO A 44 -35.80 -28.10 5.98
N ALA A 45 -35.39 -26.83 6.22
CA ALA A 45 -36.18 -25.74 6.88
C ALA A 45 -35.34 -24.44 6.88
N SER A 46 -35.63 -23.35 6.14
CA SER A 46 -36.72 -22.33 6.19
C SER A 46 -36.47 -21.14 7.15
N THR A 47 -37.09 -20.00 6.82
CA THR A 47 -37.04 -18.61 7.37
C THR A 47 -35.94 -17.72 6.73
N ALA A 48 -36.21 -16.75 5.85
CA ALA A 48 -37.24 -15.71 5.68
C ALA A 48 -37.08 -14.47 6.59
N ASN A 49 -36.68 -13.34 5.99
CA ASN A 49 -37.29 -11.99 6.09
C ASN A 49 -36.47 -11.02 5.19
N ALA A 50 -37.02 -10.30 4.22
CA ALA A 50 -37.92 -9.13 4.32
C ALA A 50 -37.22 -7.94 5.03
N ALA A 51 -37.33 -6.67 4.66
CA ALA A 51 -37.94 -5.88 3.59
C ALA A 51 -37.55 -4.39 3.87
N ALA A 52 -38.08 -3.47 3.06
CA ALA A 52 -38.12 -1.99 3.18
C ALA A 52 -37.03 -1.23 2.39
N SER A 53 -37.29 -0.43 1.34
CA SER A 53 -38.39 0.47 0.88
C SER A 53 -38.44 1.86 1.53
N GLY A 54 -38.36 2.91 0.69
CA GLY A 54 -38.67 4.33 0.97
C GLY A 54 -37.62 5.25 0.35
N ALA A 55 -37.77 5.91 -0.81
CA ALA A 55 -38.75 6.89 -1.33
C ALA A 55 -38.51 8.35 -0.89
N GLY A 56 -38.31 9.23 -1.90
CA GLY A 56 -38.43 10.71 -1.84
C GLY A 56 -37.21 11.47 -1.32
N THR A 57 -36.82 12.67 -1.75
CA THR A 57 -37.48 13.70 -2.59
C THR A 57 -36.41 14.71 -3.08
N SER A 58 -36.79 15.45 -4.11
CA SER A 58 -36.09 16.37 -5.01
C SER A 58 -35.28 17.56 -4.45
N ALA A 59 -34.43 18.05 -5.37
CA ALA A 59 -34.16 19.46 -5.73
C ALA A 59 -33.20 20.27 -4.84
N THR A 60 -32.16 20.85 -5.46
CA THR A 60 -32.24 22.23 -5.99
C THR A 60 -30.87 22.65 -6.55
N THR A 61 -30.88 23.00 -7.83
CA THR A 61 -29.82 23.68 -8.57
C THR A 61 -29.58 25.07 -7.98
N THR A 62 -28.33 25.43 -7.70
CA THR A 62 -27.94 26.84 -7.63
C THR A 62 -26.60 27.01 -8.32
N THR A 63 -26.70 27.51 -9.54
CA THR A 63 -25.62 28.10 -10.32
C THR A 63 -25.12 29.34 -9.58
N THR A 64 -23.83 29.41 -9.29
CA THR A 64 -23.18 30.68 -8.95
C THR A 64 -21.90 30.80 -9.74
N THR A 65 -21.99 31.62 -10.77
CA THR A 65 -20.91 32.17 -11.58
C THR A 65 -20.03 33.05 -10.68
N ALA A 66 -18.73 32.79 -10.64
CA ALA A 66 -17.75 33.71 -10.08
C ALA A 66 -16.50 33.78 -10.97
N THR A 67 -16.39 34.92 -11.64
CA THR A 67 -15.28 35.38 -12.47
C THR A 67 -14.12 35.84 -11.58
N ALA A 68 -12.90 35.41 -11.87
CA ALA A 68 -11.66 36.04 -11.40
C ALA A 68 -10.55 35.73 -12.42
N ALA A 69 -10.28 36.65 -13.36
CA ALA A 69 -9.25 37.69 -13.22
C ALA A 69 -7.83 37.10 -13.32
N ALA A 70 -7.28 37.19 -14.53
CA ALA A 70 -5.91 36.85 -14.86
C ALA A 70 -4.92 37.70 -14.05
N ALA A 71 -4.05 37.03 -13.30
CA ALA A 71 -2.86 37.62 -12.72
C ALA A 71 -1.63 36.97 -13.39
N THR A 72 -0.86 37.82 -14.06
CA THR A 72 0.43 37.53 -14.68
C THR A 72 1.41 36.95 -13.64
N PRO A 73 2.06 35.79 -13.86
CA PRO A 73 3.15 35.39 -12.99
C PRO A 73 4.40 36.18 -13.36
N ALA A 74 4.84 37.01 -12.41
CA ALA A 74 6.16 37.63 -12.41
C ALA A 74 7.24 36.54 -12.41
N SER A 75 8.27 36.74 -13.22
CA SER A 75 9.45 35.89 -13.34
C SER A 75 10.20 35.79 -12.00
N VAL A 76 10.12 34.64 -11.34
CA VAL A 76 10.97 34.29 -10.21
C VAL A 76 12.33 33.82 -10.75
N GLY A 77 13.39 34.46 -10.26
CA GLY A 77 14.78 34.19 -10.65
C GLY A 77 15.16 32.72 -10.46
N ALA A 78 15.94 32.21 -11.40
CA ALA A 78 16.46 30.86 -11.39
C ALA A 78 17.29 30.61 -10.12
N ALA A 79 16.71 29.87 -9.18
CA ALA A 79 17.45 29.27 -8.07
C ALA A 79 18.44 28.25 -8.65
N ALA A 80 19.71 28.35 -8.25
CA ALA A 80 20.74 27.38 -8.62
C ALA A 80 20.29 25.95 -8.22
N PRO A 81 20.62 24.91 -9.00
CA PRO A 81 20.24 23.53 -8.70
C PRO A 81 20.83 23.12 -7.35
N GLN A 82 19.97 22.97 -6.34
CA GLN A 82 20.36 22.44 -5.04
C GLN A 82 20.71 20.96 -5.24
N GLN A 83 21.98 20.61 -5.08
CA GLN A 83 22.41 19.22 -4.98
C GLN A 83 21.64 18.58 -3.81
N PRO A 84 21.00 17.41 -4.00
CA PRO A 84 20.22 16.78 -2.95
C PRO A 84 21.14 16.39 -1.80
N VAL A 85 21.05 17.11 -0.68
CA VAL A 85 21.67 16.69 0.58
C VAL A 85 20.97 15.41 1.03
N PRO A 86 21.71 14.31 1.27
CA PRO A 86 21.08 13.08 1.73
C PRO A 86 20.42 13.33 3.09
N PRO A 87 19.17 12.86 3.31
CA PRO A 87 18.58 12.91 4.63
C PRO A 87 19.45 12.14 5.62
N THR A 88 19.95 12.84 6.64
CA THR A 88 20.72 12.22 7.71
C THR A 88 19.78 11.46 8.65
N ALA A 89 19.97 10.15 8.76
CA ALA A 89 19.29 9.35 9.78
C ALA A 89 19.72 9.80 11.18
N GLY A 90 18.76 10.04 12.08
CA GLY A 90 19.02 10.47 13.46
C GLY A 90 19.67 9.40 14.35
N ALA A 91 19.78 8.17 13.87
CA ALA A 91 20.42 7.03 14.52
C ALA A 91 21.20 6.21 13.47
N GLN A 92 22.10 5.34 13.93
CA GLN A 92 22.86 4.41 13.07
C GLN A 92 22.33 2.96 13.16
N ALA A 93 21.34 2.74 14.04
CA ALA A 93 20.68 1.47 14.25
C ALA A 93 19.17 1.67 14.38
N ASP A 94 18.40 0.62 14.09
CA ASP A 94 16.95 0.61 14.26
C ASP A 94 16.51 0.40 15.72
N GLU A 95 15.21 0.32 15.98
CA GLU A 95 14.63 0.14 17.33
C GLU A 95 15.03 -1.19 17.99
N LEU A 96 15.54 -2.15 17.20
CA LEU A 96 16.00 -3.46 17.65
C LEU A 96 17.53 -3.53 17.78
N GLY A 97 18.23 -2.47 17.41
CA GLY A 97 19.69 -2.36 17.46
C GLY A 97 20.41 -2.90 16.23
N ASP A 98 19.69 -3.22 15.15
CA ASP A 98 20.29 -3.64 13.89
C ASP A 98 20.83 -2.43 13.10
N ALA A 99 21.97 -2.62 12.43
CA ALA A 99 22.60 -1.55 11.64
C ALA A 99 21.71 -1.12 10.46
N LEU A 100 21.64 0.19 10.22
CA LEU A 100 20.89 0.71 9.07
C LEU A 100 21.53 0.31 7.74
N THR A 101 20.68 0.19 6.71
CA THR A 101 21.15 0.01 5.33
C THR A 101 21.81 1.30 4.84
N ASP A 102 22.93 1.17 4.13
CA ASP A 102 23.63 2.30 3.54
C ASP A 102 22.70 3.11 2.63
N TYR A 103 22.72 4.44 2.80
CA TYR A 103 21.86 5.35 2.06
C TYR A 103 21.93 5.14 0.53
N GLU A 104 23.14 4.97 -0.01
CA GLU A 104 23.37 4.73 -1.44
C GLU A 104 22.69 3.45 -1.94
N ALA A 105 22.64 2.41 -1.10
CA ALA A 105 21.92 1.19 -1.44
C ALA A 105 20.39 1.40 -1.40
N VAL A 106 19.89 2.20 -0.45
CA VAL A 106 18.45 2.52 -0.33
C VAL A 106 17.92 3.26 -1.57
N ILE A 107 18.69 4.23 -2.08
CA ILE A 107 18.27 5.04 -3.25
C ILE A 107 18.68 4.46 -4.60
N GLY A 108 19.61 3.49 -4.62
CA GLY A 108 20.23 2.99 -5.84
C GLY A 108 19.97 1.53 -6.17
N TYR A 109 19.49 0.71 -5.23
CA TYR A 109 19.27 -0.72 -5.42
C TYR A 109 17.81 -1.10 -5.19
N ASN A 110 16.96 -0.86 -6.19
CA ASN A 110 15.51 -0.96 -6.05
C ASN A 110 14.91 -1.93 -7.07
N ASN A 111 13.74 -2.50 -6.76
CA ASN A 111 12.91 -3.20 -7.73
C ASN A 111 11.78 -2.28 -8.17
N TYR A 112 11.93 -1.66 -9.34
CA TYR A 112 10.88 -0.86 -9.98
C TYR A 112 10.82 -1.22 -11.46
N TYR A 113 10.03 -2.25 -11.76
CA TYR A 113 10.05 -2.94 -13.06
C TYR A 113 9.50 -2.12 -14.21
N GLU A 114 8.65 -1.15 -13.91
CA GLU A 114 8.11 -0.18 -14.84
C GLU A 114 9.22 0.68 -15.47
N PHE A 115 10.35 0.85 -14.78
CA PHE A 115 11.53 1.51 -15.32
C PHE A 115 12.55 0.52 -15.88
N THR A 116 12.89 -0.54 -15.14
CA THR A 116 13.89 -1.53 -15.57
C THR A 116 13.90 -2.78 -14.69
N THR A 117 14.42 -3.88 -15.23
CA THR A 117 14.70 -5.11 -14.48
C THR A 117 16.08 -5.11 -13.79
N LYS A 118 16.95 -4.15 -14.13
CA LYS A 118 18.26 -3.98 -13.49
C LYS A 118 18.14 -3.06 -12.28
N LYS A 119 18.50 -3.57 -11.10
CA LYS A 119 18.27 -2.88 -9.82
C LYS A 119 18.98 -1.53 -9.72
N GLU A 120 20.19 -1.46 -10.25
CA GLU A 120 21.04 -0.27 -10.29
C GLU A 120 20.61 0.74 -11.36
N GLY A 121 19.71 0.34 -12.26
CA GLY A 121 19.23 1.19 -13.35
C GLY A 121 18.02 2.06 -12.98
N VAL A 122 17.29 1.71 -11.91
CA VAL A 122 16.04 2.38 -11.53
C VAL A 122 16.28 3.86 -11.28
N ALA A 123 17.23 4.20 -10.41
CA ALA A 123 17.51 5.57 -10.00
C ALA A 123 17.83 6.53 -11.17
N LYS A 124 18.43 6.02 -12.25
CA LYS A 124 18.75 6.82 -13.45
C LYS A 124 17.53 7.03 -14.34
N LEU A 125 16.68 6.02 -14.47
CA LEU A 125 15.53 6.05 -15.37
C LEU A 125 14.31 6.75 -14.73
N SER A 126 14.22 6.77 -13.40
CA SER A 126 13.10 7.39 -12.68
C SER A 126 13.29 8.88 -12.37
N GLN A 127 14.42 9.50 -12.76
CA GLN A 127 14.76 10.88 -12.36
C GLN A 127 13.70 11.92 -12.73
N ASN A 128 13.04 11.71 -13.87
CA ASN A 128 12.04 12.66 -14.41
C ASN A 128 10.60 12.21 -14.18
N PHE A 129 10.38 11.23 -13.31
CA PHE A 129 9.04 10.76 -12.97
C PHE A 129 8.25 11.86 -12.25
N GLN A 130 7.11 12.24 -12.81
CA GLN A 130 6.23 13.27 -12.25
C GLN A 130 5.39 12.67 -11.13
N SER A 131 5.87 12.77 -9.89
CA SER A 131 5.20 12.24 -8.71
C SER A 131 4.18 13.21 -8.09
N SER A 132 3.95 14.39 -8.67
CA SER A 132 2.99 15.37 -8.16
C SER A 132 2.47 16.27 -9.30
N PRO A 133 1.17 16.63 -9.29
CA PRO A 133 0.12 16.17 -8.36
C PRO A 133 -0.30 14.72 -8.64
N TRP A 134 -0.74 13.98 -7.62
CA TRP A 134 -1.25 12.62 -7.78
C TRP A 134 -2.42 12.34 -6.85
N LYS A 135 -3.32 11.45 -7.29
CA LYS A 135 -4.54 11.08 -6.57
C LYS A 135 -4.55 9.59 -6.27
N VAL A 136 -4.95 9.24 -5.05
CA VAL A 136 -5.21 7.87 -4.61
C VAL A 136 -6.71 7.62 -4.60
N GLU A 137 -7.17 6.63 -5.34
CA GLU A 137 -8.54 6.16 -5.25
C GLU A 137 -8.62 4.95 -4.31
N VAL A 138 -9.48 5.05 -3.28
CA VAL A 138 -9.82 3.96 -2.37
C VAL A 138 -11.22 3.47 -2.73
N GLY A 139 -11.29 2.28 -3.33
CA GLY A 139 -12.53 1.65 -3.79
C GLY A 139 -12.63 0.16 -3.42
N GLY A 140 -13.51 -0.58 -4.11
CA GLY A 140 -13.74 -2.01 -3.88
C GLY A 140 -14.77 -2.29 -2.79
N LEU A 141 -14.54 -3.34 -1.98
CA LEU A 141 -15.45 -3.73 -0.89
C LEU A 141 -15.21 -2.89 0.37
N VAL A 142 -15.49 -1.60 0.27
CA VAL A 142 -15.31 -0.61 1.35
C VAL A 142 -16.62 0.12 1.64
N ASN A 143 -16.86 0.45 2.91
CA ASN A 143 -18.08 1.16 3.32
C ASN A 143 -18.06 2.66 2.90
N LYS A 144 -16.88 3.27 2.84
CA LYS A 144 -16.69 4.69 2.51
C LYS A 144 -15.59 4.85 1.45
N PRO A 145 -15.91 4.67 0.15
CA PRO A 145 -14.95 4.92 -0.91
C PRO A 145 -14.60 6.41 -0.98
N GLY A 146 -13.43 6.74 -1.52
CA GLY A 146 -12.97 8.13 -1.63
C GLY A 146 -11.71 8.30 -2.45
N VAL A 147 -11.50 9.51 -2.96
CA VAL A 147 -10.28 9.92 -3.67
C VAL A 147 -9.54 10.92 -2.80
N TYR A 148 -8.24 10.70 -2.59
CA TYR A 148 -7.38 11.50 -1.74
C TYR A 148 -6.22 12.08 -2.54
N ASP A 149 -5.86 13.33 -2.27
CA ASP A 149 -4.60 13.89 -2.71
C ASP A 149 -3.47 13.52 -1.71
N ILE A 150 -2.21 13.64 -2.10
CA ILE A 150 -1.09 13.35 -1.21
C ILE A 150 -1.03 14.32 -0.03
N ASP A 151 -1.40 15.58 -0.25
CA ASP A 151 -1.43 16.56 0.82
C ASP A 151 -2.56 16.30 1.83
N ASP A 152 -3.64 15.62 1.41
CA ASP A 152 -4.71 15.18 2.32
C ASP A 152 -4.22 14.05 3.22
N LEU A 153 -3.47 13.09 2.66
CA LEU A 153 -2.91 11.96 3.40
C LEU A 153 -1.89 12.42 4.45
N ARG A 154 -0.99 13.35 4.09
CA ARG A 154 0.04 13.90 4.99
C ARG A 154 -0.51 14.70 6.16
N LYS A 155 -1.73 15.23 6.07
CA LYS A 155 -2.38 15.97 7.16
C LYS A 155 -3.15 15.06 8.11
N LYS A 156 -3.54 13.87 7.66
CA LYS A 156 -4.46 13.00 8.38
C LYS A 156 -3.76 11.94 9.23
N PHE A 157 -2.54 11.56 8.85
CA PHE A 157 -1.72 10.52 9.49
C PHE A 157 -0.31 11.06 9.73
#